data_AF-A0A1J4P0F7-F1
#
_entry.id   AF-A0A1J4P0F7-F1
#
_cell.length_a   1.000
_cell.length_b   1.000
_cell.length_c   1.000
_cell.angle_alpha   90.00
_cell.angle_beta   90.00
_cell.angle_gamma   90.00
#
_symmetry.space_group_name_H-M   'P 1'
#
loop_
_entity.id
_entity.type
_entity.pdbx_description
1 polymer ?
#
loop_
_entity_poly.entity_id
_entity_poly.type
_entity_poly.pdbx_seq_one_letter_code
_entity_poly.pdbx_strand_id
1 'polypeptide(L)'
;MTACAIEPATDGGDEQVPRTASADGADDRDGADGEDGADGRQGEDGRVARAACAVTADGSYGARLAGDDEALFPERWTLGGPEPYAVPLPGNQPEEPGTEVQPMGDGRVLIRRLADGRHTFALLYPTGPGTGELPLGAVECTEEDARLRLLPPAPGGVLAYALATGAHGTDLWLVAGGAFGPERLARIPGRCSGGVWLDRAGRLLALDRETGGRTKAIVVDLARGGEVSPLLQIAPGSDDRLLLADPDSGLILIGSDAASPGDERLGWGVLGGTLPVRFPDCLRLPECTVTPFAIQPGQVLTPEHCGVALRVDGPLGSWVGVWRPAERQVHHLPAPAGWLAGTGLWTPEGVLRLPYATEEVPCGLAEPPVPPRPRPGGAAEDTGAGTAGDGGGAGGGAGGGAGGGGREGAEPGAAAPAVCRPVPLQQAPLTGRTTSR
;
A
#
# COMPACT_ATOMS: atom_id res chain seq x y z
N MET A 1 12.29 15.52 -13.12
CA MET A 1 11.97 15.98 -11.75
C MET A 1 13.08 15.42 -10.89
N THR A 2 14.00 16.28 -10.48
CA THR A 2 15.35 15.91 -10.07
C THR A 2 15.60 16.41 -8.66
N ALA A 3 16.13 15.51 -7.83
CA ALA A 3 16.95 15.72 -6.63
C ALA A 3 16.41 16.58 -5.48
N CYS A 4 16.19 15.92 -4.33
CA CYS A 4 16.61 16.50 -3.05
C CYS A 4 18.14 16.58 -3.07
N ALA A 5 18.70 17.76 -3.31
CA ALA A 5 20.13 18.01 -3.27
C ALA A 5 20.56 18.40 -1.85
N ILE A 6 21.67 17.84 -1.37
CA ILE A 6 22.44 18.36 -0.23
C ILE A 6 23.86 18.60 -0.75
N GLU A 7 24.38 19.80 -0.52
CA GLU A 7 25.72 20.25 -0.92
C GLU A 7 26.82 19.49 -0.16
N PRO A 8 27.96 19.15 -0.82
CA PRO A 8 29.12 18.60 -0.13
C PRO A 8 30.03 19.72 0.41
N ALA A 9 30.39 19.61 1.69
CA ALA A 9 31.48 20.37 2.28
C ALA A 9 32.83 19.84 1.79
N THR A 10 33.68 20.76 1.36
CA THR A 10 35.09 20.57 0.97
C THR A 10 36.01 20.46 2.19
N ASP A 11 36.87 19.44 2.22
CA ASP A 11 38.33 19.50 2.51
C ASP A 11 38.91 18.09 2.26
N GLY A 12 39.91 17.89 1.38
CA GLY A 12 41.35 17.96 1.69
C GLY A 12 41.79 16.67 2.44
N GLY A 13 42.60 15.73 1.95
CA GLY A 13 43.76 15.72 1.05
C GLY A 13 44.66 14.53 1.50
N ASP A 14 45.20 13.76 0.55
CA ASP A 14 46.34 12.80 0.59
C ASP A 14 46.43 11.73 1.73
N GLU A 15 46.88 10.49 1.57
CA GLU A 15 48.02 9.96 0.80
C GLU A 15 48.00 8.40 0.77
N GLN A 16 48.76 7.80 -0.16
CA GLN A 16 48.84 6.36 -0.47
C GLN A 16 50.02 5.63 0.22
N VAL A 17 49.76 4.42 0.77
CA VAL A 17 50.53 3.13 0.59
C VAL A 17 51.94 3.05 1.28
N PRO A 18 52.57 1.88 1.64
CA PRO A 18 52.34 0.46 1.29
C PRO A 18 52.34 -0.60 2.42
N ARG A 19 52.03 -1.83 1.96
CA ARG A 19 52.21 -3.16 2.56
C ARG A 19 53.68 -3.53 2.86
N THR A 20 53.90 -4.37 3.87
CA THR A 20 54.92 -5.45 3.88
C THR A 20 54.47 -6.64 4.70
N ALA A 21 54.88 -7.83 4.23
CA ALA A 21 54.60 -9.16 4.76
C ALA A 21 55.77 -9.70 5.61
N SER A 22 55.50 -10.76 6.41
CA SER A 22 56.33 -11.94 6.76
C SER A 22 55.77 -12.52 8.08
N ALA A 23 55.09 -13.67 8.11
CA ALA A 23 55.58 -15.06 8.01
C ALA A 23 56.46 -15.49 9.21
N ASP A 24 55.93 -16.38 10.05
CA ASP A 24 56.52 -17.71 10.35
C ASP A 24 55.86 -18.40 11.55
N GLY A 25 55.68 -19.73 11.45
CA GLY A 25 55.67 -20.63 12.60
C GLY A 25 54.47 -21.57 12.74
N ALA A 26 54.55 -22.71 12.05
CA ALA A 26 53.62 -23.85 12.12
C ALA A 26 53.70 -24.64 13.43
N ASP A 27 52.62 -25.35 13.79
CA ASP A 27 52.72 -26.80 14.00
C ASP A 27 51.35 -27.51 13.96
N ASP A 28 51.36 -28.63 13.25
CA ASP A 28 50.26 -29.50 12.83
C ASP A 28 49.64 -30.31 13.98
N ARG A 29 48.32 -30.59 13.89
CA ARG A 29 47.75 -31.95 14.08
C ARG A 29 46.47 -32.16 13.28
N ASP A 30 46.56 -33.17 12.42
CA ASP A 30 45.52 -33.79 11.59
C ASP A 30 44.29 -34.29 12.37
N GLY A 31 43.14 -34.27 11.68
CA GLY A 31 41.89 -34.90 12.12
C GLY A 31 40.68 -34.69 11.20
N ALA A 32 40.82 -35.05 9.93
CA ALA A 32 39.83 -35.63 9.00
C ALA A 32 38.33 -35.23 9.04
N ASP A 33 37.89 -34.74 7.86
CA ASP A 33 36.67 -35.07 7.11
C ASP A 33 35.31 -34.42 7.50
N GLY A 34 34.88 -33.49 6.65
CA GLY A 34 33.55 -32.89 6.60
C GLY A 34 33.49 -31.79 5.54
N GLU A 35 33.36 -32.19 4.28
CA GLU A 35 33.18 -31.31 3.11
C GLU A 35 31.82 -30.56 3.16
N ASP A 36 31.81 -29.43 2.46
CA ASP A 36 30.68 -28.61 2.00
C ASP A 36 29.90 -27.81 3.07
N GLY A 37 29.79 -26.49 3.03
CA GLY A 37 29.81 -25.59 1.89
C GLY A 37 28.58 -24.68 1.99
N ALA A 38 28.81 -23.38 1.86
CA ALA A 38 27.82 -22.31 1.66
C ALA A 38 27.00 -21.82 2.87
N ASP A 39 27.48 -20.69 3.40
CA ASP A 39 26.71 -19.53 3.86
C ASP A 39 25.34 -19.40 3.15
N GLY A 40 24.30 -19.93 3.80
CA GLY A 40 22.92 -19.65 3.46
C GLY A 40 22.48 -18.33 4.11
N ARG A 41 22.86 -17.19 3.52
CA ARG A 41 22.17 -15.92 3.76
C ARG A 41 20.72 -16.09 3.30
N GLN A 42 19.86 -16.48 4.24
CA GLN A 42 18.42 -16.54 4.02
C GLN A 42 17.96 -15.14 3.61
N GLY A 43 17.41 -15.06 2.40
CA GLY A 43 17.15 -13.82 1.68
C GLY A 43 16.22 -12.88 2.45
N GLU A 44 16.52 -11.59 2.32
CA GLU A 44 15.80 -10.43 2.85
C GLU A 44 14.35 -10.27 2.34
N ASP A 45 13.83 -11.25 1.59
CA ASP A 45 12.43 -11.34 1.15
C ASP A 45 11.44 -11.56 2.32
N GLY A 46 11.95 -11.87 3.53
CA GLY A 46 11.15 -12.08 4.74
C GLY A 46 10.69 -10.81 5.48
N ARG A 47 11.18 -9.60 5.14
CA ARG A 47 10.87 -8.39 5.94
C ARG A 47 9.55 -7.71 5.63
N VAL A 48 8.89 -8.02 4.51
CA VAL A 48 7.48 -7.66 4.29
C VAL A 48 6.70 -8.96 4.22
N ALA A 49 6.30 -9.48 5.39
CA ALA A 49 5.42 -10.65 5.43
C ALA A 49 4.20 -10.37 4.55
N ARG A 50 4.03 -11.19 3.51
CA ARG A 50 3.01 -11.00 2.48
C ARG A 50 1.64 -10.97 3.14
N ALA A 51 0.80 -10.02 2.69
CA ALA A 51 -0.55 -9.90 3.19
C ALA A 51 -1.32 -11.21 2.92
N ALA A 52 -1.96 -11.75 3.95
CA ALA A 52 -2.76 -12.97 3.83
C ALA A 52 -3.97 -12.81 2.89
N CYS A 53 -4.34 -11.57 2.55
CA CYS A 53 -5.30 -11.23 1.51
C CYS A 53 -4.86 -9.97 0.76
N ALA A 54 -4.92 -10.01 -0.57
CA ALA A 54 -4.74 -8.85 -1.43
C ALA A 54 -6.10 -8.19 -1.71
N VAL A 55 -6.15 -6.86 -1.71
CA VAL A 55 -7.37 -6.07 -1.92
C VAL A 55 -7.15 -5.06 -3.03
N THR A 56 -8.13 -4.87 -3.91
CA THR A 56 -8.06 -3.86 -4.98
C THR A 56 -7.91 -2.46 -4.39
N ALA A 57 -7.26 -1.55 -5.13
CA ALA A 57 -6.98 -0.19 -4.64
C ALA A 57 -8.24 0.61 -4.23
N ASP A 58 -9.40 0.30 -4.82
CA ASP A 58 -10.70 0.89 -4.48
C ASP A 58 -11.41 0.19 -3.32
N GLY A 59 -10.85 -0.91 -2.80
CA GLY A 59 -11.43 -1.69 -1.71
C GLY A 59 -12.64 -2.54 -2.11
N SER A 60 -12.98 -2.64 -3.40
CA SER A 60 -14.19 -3.33 -3.86
C SER A 60 -14.08 -4.86 -3.78
N TYR A 61 -12.89 -5.40 -4.07
CA TYR A 61 -12.63 -6.83 -4.16
C TYR A 61 -11.38 -7.25 -3.40
N GLY A 62 -11.41 -8.46 -2.86
CA GLY A 62 -10.25 -9.13 -2.26
C GLY A 62 -10.02 -10.50 -2.89
N ALA A 63 -8.80 -11.01 -2.78
CA ALA A 63 -8.48 -12.40 -3.08
C ALA A 63 -7.50 -12.95 -2.04
N ARG A 64 -7.64 -14.24 -1.73
CA ARG A 64 -6.71 -14.98 -0.88
C ARG A 64 -6.71 -16.46 -1.24
N LEU A 65 -5.68 -17.17 -0.77
CA LEU A 65 -5.69 -18.63 -0.70
C LEU A 65 -6.20 -19.01 0.70
N ALA A 66 -7.18 -19.91 0.77
CA ALA A 66 -7.81 -20.34 2.00
C ALA A 66 -7.96 -21.87 2.04
N GLY A 67 -7.85 -22.44 3.24
CA GLY A 67 -7.86 -23.88 3.44
C GLY A 67 -6.97 -24.24 4.61
N ASP A 68 -6.76 -25.53 4.82
CA ASP A 68 -5.66 -26.01 5.66
C ASP A 68 -4.34 -25.97 4.88
N ASP A 69 -3.23 -26.13 5.59
CA ASP A 69 -1.88 -26.05 5.00
C ASP A 69 -1.63 -27.14 3.92
N GLU A 70 -2.47 -28.18 3.86
CA GLU A 70 -2.38 -29.26 2.87
C GLU A 70 -3.31 -29.06 1.66
N ALA A 71 -4.33 -28.19 1.76
CA ALA A 71 -5.32 -27.97 0.71
C ALA A 71 -5.79 -26.51 0.63
N LEU A 72 -4.97 -25.66 -0.01
CA LEU A 72 -5.30 -24.26 -0.26
C LEU A 72 -6.14 -24.09 -1.54
N PHE A 73 -7.20 -23.29 -1.47
CA PHE A 73 -8.05 -22.94 -2.60
C PHE A 73 -8.18 -21.42 -2.75
N PRO A 74 -8.27 -20.88 -3.98
CA PRO A 74 -8.51 -19.47 -4.19
C PRO A 74 -9.91 -19.09 -3.71
N GLU A 75 -10.01 -17.96 -3.01
CA GLU A 75 -11.26 -17.32 -2.64
C GLU A 75 -11.32 -15.91 -3.23
N ARG A 76 -12.48 -15.55 -3.76
CA ARG A 76 -12.80 -14.19 -4.13
C ARG A 76 -13.66 -13.55 -3.07
N TRP A 77 -13.27 -12.38 -2.59
CA TRP A 77 -14.03 -11.58 -1.65
C TRP A 77 -14.65 -10.38 -2.36
N THR A 78 -15.92 -10.10 -2.07
CA THR A 78 -16.57 -8.85 -2.45
C THR A 78 -16.75 -8.02 -1.18
N LEU A 79 -16.14 -6.84 -1.16
CA LEU A 79 -16.00 -5.98 0.02
C LEU A 79 -16.74 -4.65 -0.12
N GLY A 80 -17.00 -4.19 -1.35
CA GLY A 80 -17.70 -2.93 -1.62
C GLY A 80 -19.23 -2.99 -1.47
N GLY A 81 -19.80 -4.18 -1.21
CA GLY A 81 -21.23 -4.37 -1.00
C GLY A 81 -21.69 -3.97 0.42
N PRO A 82 -23.01 -3.96 0.68
CA PRO A 82 -23.54 -3.69 2.02
C PRO A 82 -23.11 -4.74 3.04
N GLU A 83 -22.92 -5.98 2.61
CA GLU A 83 -22.39 -7.09 3.40
C GLU A 83 -21.23 -7.74 2.64
N PRO A 84 -20.05 -7.91 3.27
CA PRO A 84 -18.95 -8.61 2.65
C PRO A 84 -19.29 -10.10 2.51
N TYR A 85 -18.87 -10.71 1.40
CA TYR A 85 -19.02 -12.15 1.21
C TYR A 85 -17.85 -12.71 0.41
N ALA A 86 -17.56 -14.00 0.65
CA ALA A 86 -16.57 -14.75 -0.10
C ALA A 86 -17.25 -15.77 -1.02
N VAL A 87 -16.64 -16.00 -2.18
CA VAL A 87 -16.98 -17.07 -3.11
C VAL A 87 -15.73 -17.93 -3.26
N PRO A 88 -15.77 -19.21 -2.82
CA PRO A 88 -14.67 -20.12 -3.09
C PRO A 88 -14.59 -20.37 -4.60
N LEU A 89 -13.38 -20.47 -5.11
CA LEU A 89 -13.07 -20.76 -6.51
C LEU A 89 -12.33 -22.10 -6.57
N PRO A 90 -13.00 -23.23 -6.25
CA PRO A 90 -12.35 -24.53 -6.26
C PRO A 90 -11.88 -24.87 -7.68
N GLY A 91 -10.61 -25.24 -7.80
CA GLY A 91 -10.08 -25.93 -8.97
C GLY A 91 -10.40 -27.43 -8.92
N ASN A 92 -9.79 -28.19 -9.83
CA ASN A 92 -9.89 -29.67 -9.80
C ASN A 92 -9.01 -30.31 -8.72
N GLN A 93 -8.11 -29.53 -8.12
CA GLN A 93 -7.17 -29.91 -7.09
C GLN A 93 -6.83 -28.69 -6.21
N PRO A 94 -6.27 -28.89 -5.01
CA PRO A 94 -5.69 -27.80 -4.24
C PRO A 94 -4.53 -27.13 -4.95
N GLU A 95 -4.22 -25.90 -4.53
CA GLU A 95 -3.13 -25.10 -5.06
C GLU A 95 -1.80 -25.43 -4.38
N GLU A 96 -0.74 -25.53 -5.18
CA GLU A 96 0.60 -25.85 -4.69
C GLU A 96 1.21 -24.69 -3.88
N PRO A 97 2.14 -24.98 -2.95
CA PRO A 97 2.91 -23.96 -2.25
C PRO A 97 3.59 -22.98 -3.23
N GLY A 98 3.53 -21.68 -2.93
CA GLY A 98 4.09 -20.63 -3.79
C GLY A 98 3.14 -20.10 -4.88
N THR A 99 1.92 -20.64 -4.96
CA THR A 99 0.81 -20.02 -5.70
C THR A 99 0.52 -18.62 -5.15
N GLU A 100 0.28 -17.66 -6.04
CA GLU A 100 -0.08 -16.29 -5.68
C GLU A 100 -1.42 -15.91 -6.34
N VAL A 101 -2.27 -15.21 -5.59
CA VAL A 101 -3.57 -14.73 -6.09
C VAL A 101 -3.71 -13.23 -5.91
N GLN A 102 -4.43 -12.59 -6.83
CA GLN A 102 -4.65 -11.16 -6.83
C GLN A 102 -6.04 -10.82 -7.37
N PRO A 103 -6.83 -9.95 -6.71
CA PRO A 103 -8.13 -9.56 -7.23
C PRO A 103 -8.00 -8.58 -8.41
N MET A 104 -8.89 -8.72 -9.39
CA MET A 104 -9.09 -7.77 -10.47
C MET A 104 -10.32 -6.89 -10.18
N GLY A 105 -10.34 -5.68 -10.75
CA GLY A 105 -11.42 -4.69 -10.54
C GLY A 105 -12.77 -5.10 -11.11
N ASP A 106 -12.81 -6.12 -11.97
CA ASP A 106 -14.04 -6.72 -12.50
C ASP A 106 -14.55 -7.90 -11.65
N GLY A 107 -13.89 -8.18 -10.52
CA GLY A 107 -14.25 -9.27 -9.63
C GLY A 107 -13.79 -10.65 -10.13
N ARG A 108 -12.83 -10.74 -11.05
CA ARG A 108 -12.07 -11.97 -11.31
C ARG A 108 -10.85 -12.06 -10.39
N VAL A 109 -10.26 -13.25 -10.27
CA VAL A 109 -9.03 -13.46 -9.50
C VAL A 109 -7.92 -13.90 -10.45
N LEU A 110 -6.84 -13.13 -10.54
CA LEU A 110 -5.61 -13.57 -11.18
C LEU A 110 -4.94 -14.60 -10.28
N ILE A 111 -4.58 -15.73 -10.85
CA ILE A 111 -3.76 -16.76 -10.19
C ILE A 111 -2.46 -16.94 -10.95
N ARG A 112 -1.36 -17.03 -10.19
CA ARG A 112 -0.02 -17.38 -10.67
C ARG A 112 0.37 -18.71 -10.05
N ARG A 113 0.71 -19.69 -10.89
CA ARG A 113 1.21 -21.02 -10.47
C ARG A 113 2.61 -21.25 -11.01
N LEU A 114 3.40 -22.07 -10.32
CA LEU A 114 4.68 -22.58 -10.83
C LEU A 114 4.47 -24.04 -11.26
N ALA A 115 4.60 -24.32 -12.55
CA ALA A 115 4.45 -25.66 -13.12
C ALA A 115 5.54 -25.89 -14.16
N ASP A 116 6.25 -27.02 -14.06
CA ASP A 116 7.32 -27.41 -14.99
C ASP A 116 8.37 -26.31 -15.23
N GLY A 117 8.75 -25.59 -14.18
CA GLY A 117 9.72 -24.48 -14.25
C GLY A 117 9.18 -23.20 -14.89
N ARG A 118 7.88 -23.13 -15.22
CA ARG A 118 7.21 -21.97 -15.81
C ARG A 118 6.23 -21.35 -14.83
N HIS A 119 6.14 -20.02 -14.85
CA HIS A 119 5.09 -19.31 -14.13
C HIS A 119 3.88 -19.13 -15.04
N THR A 120 2.82 -19.88 -14.79
CA THR A 120 1.57 -19.79 -15.55
C THR A 120 0.61 -18.81 -14.90
N PHE A 121 -0.18 -18.12 -15.73
CA PHE A 121 -1.15 -17.11 -15.29
C PHE A 121 -2.53 -17.43 -15.86
N ALA A 122 -3.56 -17.30 -15.03
CA ALA A 122 -4.95 -17.44 -15.45
C ALA A 122 -5.88 -16.52 -14.67
N LEU A 123 -7.04 -16.20 -15.25
CA LEU A 123 -8.13 -15.50 -14.56
C LEU A 123 -9.20 -16.50 -14.14
N LEU A 124 -9.45 -16.58 -12.84
CA LEU A 124 -10.50 -17.37 -12.24
C LEU A 124 -11.77 -16.54 -12.08
N TYR A 125 -12.92 -17.15 -12.38
CA TYR A 125 -14.23 -16.54 -12.21
C TYR A 125 -15.29 -17.57 -11.82
N PRO A 126 -16.30 -17.20 -11.02
CA PRO A 126 -17.36 -18.14 -10.65
C PRO A 126 -18.16 -18.59 -11.88
N THR A 127 -18.38 -19.90 -12.03
CA THR A 127 -19.25 -20.49 -13.06
C THR A 127 -20.16 -21.56 -12.47
N GLY A 128 -21.36 -21.17 -12.05
CA GLY A 128 -22.29 -22.11 -11.39
C GLY A 128 -21.65 -22.73 -10.14
N PRO A 129 -21.63 -24.06 -9.99
CA PRO A 129 -21.01 -24.72 -8.83
C PRO A 129 -19.48 -24.82 -8.92
N GLY A 130 -18.86 -24.42 -10.03
CA GLY A 130 -17.43 -24.54 -10.26
C GLY A 130 -16.75 -23.22 -10.59
N THR A 131 -15.48 -23.35 -11.00
CA THR A 131 -14.63 -22.22 -11.36
C THR A 131 -14.32 -22.25 -12.85
N GLY A 132 -14.61 -21.16 -13.54
CA GLY A 132 -14.13 -20.92 -14.88
C GLY A 132 -12.69 -20.42 -14.81
N GLU A 133 -11.84 -20.95 -15.66
CA GLU A 133 -10.44 -20.54 -15.77
C GLU A 133 -10.16 -20.05 -17.19
N LEU A 134 -9.60 -18.85 -17.30
CA LEU A 134 -9.14 -18.25 -18.56
C LEU A 134 -7.61 -18.16 -18.53
N PRO A 135 -6.90 -19.07 -19.23
CA PRO A 135 -5.44 -19.01 -19.32
C PRO A 135 -4.98 -17.73 -20.02
N LEU A 136 -3.99 -17.06 -19.44
CA LEU A 136 -3.37 -15.86 -20.01
C LEU A 136 -2.03 -16.16 -20.69
N GLY A 137 -1.34 -17.21 -20.25
CA GLY A 137 -0.03 -17.61 -20.79
C GLY A 137 0.95 -17.95 -19.67
N ALA A 138 2.24 -18.03 -20.03
CA ALA A 138 3.30 -18.38 -19.08
C ALA A 138 4.57 -17.56 -19.30
N VAL A 139 5.33 -17.39 -18.23
CA VAL A 139 6.66 -16.75 -18.23
C VAL A 139 7.70 -17.77 -17.79
N GLU A 140 8.77 -17.90 -18.56
CA GLU A 140 9.97 -18.63 -18.17
C GLU A 140 10.99 -17.67 -17.56
N CYS A 141 11.42 -17.97 -16.34
CA CYS A 141 12.55 -17.29 -15.74
C CYS A 141 13.83 -17.93 -16.28
N THR A 142 14.66 -17.14 -16.99
CA THR A 142 15.86 -17.64 -17.66
C THR A 142 17.03 -17.89 -16.71
N GLU A 143 17.00 -17.29 -15.52
CA GLU A 143 18.01 -17.48 -14.48
C GLU A 143 17.49 -18.49 -13.46
N GLU A 144 18.31 -19.48 -13.07
CA GLU A 144 17.92 -20.60 -12.21
C GLU A 144 17.42 -20.14 -10.82
N ASP A 145 18.00 -19.06 -10.30
CA ASP A 145 17.62 -18.45 -9.03
C ASP A 145 16.58 -17.34 -9.16
N ALA A 146 16.09 -17.04 -10.37
CA ALA A 146 15.12 -15.96 -10.53
C ALA A 146 13.81 -16.32 -9.83
N ARG A 147 13.34 -15.39 -8.99
CA ARG A 147 12.07 -15.51 -8.28
C ARG A 147 11.08 -14.53 -8.89
N LEU A 148 9.98 -15.07 -9.43
CA LEU A 148 8.85 -14.25 -9.86
C LEU A 148 7.91 -13.98 -8.68
N ARG A 149 7.33 -12.78 -8.60
CA ARG A 149 6.23 -12.44 -7.68
C ARG A 149 5.28 -11.43 -8.30
N LEU A 150 4.01 -11.47 -7.93
CA LEU A 150 3.04 -10.44 -8.28
C LEU A 150 3.35 -9.14 -7.54
N LEU A 151 3.17 -8.02 -8.23
CA LEU A 151 3.15 -6.68 -7.62
C LEU A 151 1.76 -6.41 -7.01
N PRO A 152 1.64 -5.48 -6.04
CA PRO A 152 0.34 -5.13 -5.46
C PRO A 152 -0.68 -4.70 -6.53
N PRO A 153 -2.00 -4.89 -6.27
CA PRO A 153 -3.07 -4.53 -7.22
C PRO A 153 -2.87 -3.15 -7.82
N ALA A 154 -2.80 -3.09 -9.16
CA ALA A 154 -2.62 -1.84 -9.85
C ALA A 154 -3.85 -0.93 -9.64
N PRO A 155 -3.65 0.39 -9.50
CA PRO A 155 -4.74 1.35 -9.54
C PRO A 155 -5.64 1.11 -10.76
N GLY A 156 -6.96 1.17 -10.54
CA GLY A 156 -7.97 0.86 -11.57
C GLY A 156 -8.27 -0.64 -11.74
N GLY A 157 -7.43 -1.55 -11.24
CA GLY A 157 -7.73 -2.99 -11.16
C GLY A 157 -7.85 -3.73 -12.50
N VAL A 158 -7.47 -3.12 -13.61
CA VAL A 158 -7.55 -3.72 -14.96
C VAL A 158 -6.25 -4.44 -15.35
N LEU A 159 -5.12 -3.92 -14.88
CA LEU A 159 -3.79 -4.42 -15.20
C LEU A 159 -3.17 -5.12 -13.99
N ALA A 160 -2.37 -6.15 -14.23
CA ALA A 160 -1.59 -6.81 -13.20
C ALA A 160 -0.15 -6.98 -13.66
N TYR A 161 0.79 -6.80 -12.73
CA TYR A 161 2.21 -6.80 -13.02
C TYR A 161 2.96 -7.79 -12.13
N ALA A 162 4.10 -8.26 -12.61
CA ALA A 162 4.98 -9.14 -11.87
C ALA A 162 6.45 -8.73 -12.03
N LEU A 163 7.25 -9.02 -11.02
CA LEU A 163 8.71 -8.89 -11.07
C LEU A 163 9.34 -10.28 -11.10
N ALA A 164 10.22 -10.54 -12.06
CA ALA A 164 11.13 -11.68 -12.04
C ALA A 164 12.52 -11.18 -11.65
N THR A 165 12.91 -11.44 -10.41
CA THR A 165 14.16 -10.93 -9.82
C THR A 165 15.25 -11.97 -9.94
N GLY A 166 16.24 -11.70 -10.78
CA GLY A 166 17.44 -12.52 -10.95
C GLY A 166 18.61 -12.07 -10.07
N ALA A 167 19.80 -12.62 -10.33
CA ALA A 167 21.01 -12.30 -9.58
C ALA A 167 21.55 -10.90 -9.90
N HIS A 168 21.37 -10.44 -11.14
CA HIS A 168 21.99 -9.19 -11.64
C HIS A 168 20.98 -8.18 -12.18
N GLY A 169 19.71 -8.55 -12.29
CA GLY A 169 18.68 -7.65 -12.79
C GLY A 169 17.28 -8.18 -12.51
N THR A 170 16.29 -7.34 -12.77
CA THR A 170 14.88 -7.64 -12.56
C THR A 170 14.10 -7.37 -13.84
N ASP A 171 13.36 -8.35 -14.35
CA ASP A 171 12.41 -8.14 -15.43
C ASP A 171 11.04 -7.74 -14.86
N LEU A 172 10.47 -6.67 -15.39
CA LEU A 172 9.10 -6.23 -15.11
C LEU A 172 8.16 -6.72 -16.21
N TRP A 173 7.11 -7.42 -15.81
CA TRP A 173 6.13 -8.04 -16.70
C TRP A 173 4.73 -7.45 -16.48
N LEU A 174 4.00 -7.22 -17.56
CA LEU A 174 2.55 -7.10 -17.57
C LEU A 174 1.97 -8.52 -17.73
N VAL A 175 1.27 -9.04 -16.72
CA VAL A 175 0.81 -10.44 -16.71
C VAL A 175 -0.69 -10.59 -16.93
N ALA A 176 -1.48 -9.52 -16.73
CA ALA A 176 -2.90 -9.48 -17.06
C ALA A 176 -3.34 -8.11 -17.55
N GLY A 177 -4.37 -8.07 -18.41
CA GLY A 177 -4.94 -6.85 -18.99
C GLY A 177 -4.23 -6.34 -20.25
N GLY A 178 -3.14 -6.99 -20.67
CA GLY A 178 -2.48 -6.76 -21.95
C GLY A 178 -3.19 -7.43 -23.14
N ALA A 179 -2.73 -7.13 -24.36
CA ALA A 179 -3.32 -7.66 -25.59
C ALA A 179 -2.92 -9.12 -25.89
N PHE A 180 -1.73 -9.55 -25.46
CA PHE A 180 -1.12 -10.82 -25.87
C PHE A 180 -0.44 -11.54 -24.70
N GLY A 181 -1.24 -11.98 -23.71
CA GLY A 181 -0.72 -12.71 -22.55
C GLY A 181 0.36 -11.92 -21.78
N PRO A 182 1.26 -12.62 -21.04
CA PRO A 182 2.37 -11.98 -20.36
C PRO A 182 3.36 -11.30 -21.30
N GLU A 183 3.62 -10.00 -21.08
CA GLU A 183 4.53 -9.16 -21.86
C GLU A 183 5.62 -8.57 -20.97
N ARG A 184 6.88 -8.69 -21.37
CA ARG A 184 7.99 -8.04 -20.66
C ARG A 184 8.06 -6.56 -21.06
N LEU A 185 7.88 -5.67 -20.09
CA LEU A 185 7.90 -4.23 -20.30
C LEU A 185 9.29 -3.62 -20.21
N ALA A 186 10.10 -4.07 -19.24
CA ALA A 186 11.44 -3.52 -19.00
C ALA A 186 12.34 -4.51 -18.27
N ARG A 187 13.66 -4.35 -18.46
CA ARG A 187 14.69 -4.98 -17.62
C ARG A 187 15.40 -3.89 -16.83
N ILE A 188 15.38 -4.00 -15.51
CA ILE A 188 15.97 -3.06 -14.58
C ILE A 188 17.27 -3.66 -14.06
N PRO A 189 18.41 -2.97 -14.16
CA PRO A 189 19.67 -3.43 -13.55
C PRO A 189 19.53 -3.49 -12.03
N GLY A 190 20.08 -4.52 -11.39
CA GLY A 190 19.98 -4.74 -9.94
C GLY A 190 18.72 -5.52 -9.50
N ARG A 191 18.72 -5.96 -8.24
CA ARG A 191 17.63 -6.75 -7.67
C ARG A 191 16.55 -5.82 -7.14
N CYS A 192 15.31 -5.96 -7.59
CA CYS A 192 14.22 -5.08 -7.19
C CYS A 192 13.21 -5.80 -6.30
N SER A 193 12.82 -5.14 -5.21
CA SER A 193 11.79 -5.57 -4.27
C SER A 193 10.75 -4.46 -4.05
N GLY A 194 9.86 -4.61 -3.06
CA GLY A 194 8.81 -3.61 -2.79
C GLY A 194 7.68 -3.58 -3.81
N GLY A 195 7.36 -2.41 -4.36
CA GLY A 195 6.26 -2.22 -5.31
C GLY A 195 5.18 -1.33 -4.74
N VAL A 196 5.33 -0.01 -4.94
CA VAL A 196 4.37 0.99 -4.46
C VAL A 196 3.93 1.85 -5.64
N TRP A 197 2.62 1.96 -5.84
CA TRP A 197 2.05 2.81 -6.89
C TRP A 197 2.07 4.28 -6.45
N LEU A 198 2.63 5.16 -7.28
CA LEU A 198 2.79 6.59 -6.96
C LEU A 198 1.72 7.48 -7.59
N ASP A 199 0.84 6.92 -8.43
CA ASP A 199 -0.26 7.65 -9.04
C ASP A 199 -1.50 6.75 -9.20
N ARG A 200 -2.66 7.38 -9.42
CA ARG A 200 -3.92 6.66 -9.65
C ARG A 200 -4.07 6.06 -11.04
N ALA A 201 -3.18 6.42 -11.97
CA ALA A 201 -3.23 5.92 -13.34
C ALA A 201 -2.50 4.57 -13.48
N GLY A 202 -1.79 4.12 -12.45
CA GLY A 202 -0.93 2.93 -12.50
C GLY A 202 0.27 3.13 -13.42
N ARG A 203 0.75 4.38 -13.60
CA ARG A 203 1.87 4.68 -14.50
C ARG A 203 3.22 4.68 -13.78
N LEU A 204 3.30 5.32 -12.63
CA LEU A 204 4.54 5.45 -11.86
C LEU A 204 4.59 4.38 -10.76
N LEU A 205 5.56 3.48 -10.88
CA LEU A 205 5.80 2.40 -9.94
C LEU A 205 7.12 2.65 -9.20
N ALA A 206 7.10 2.69 -7.88
CA ALA A 206 8.30 2.71 -7.06
C ALA A 206 8.75 1.28 -6.71
N LEU A 207 10.04 1.03 -6.83
CA LEU A 207 10.70 -0.23 -6.50
C LEU A 207 11.91 0.03 -5.61
N ASP A 208 12.20 -0.91 -4.71
CA ASP A 208 13.39 -0.88 -3.88
C ASP A 208 14.49 -1.67 -4.58
N ARG A 209 15.48 -0.96 -5.13
CA ARG A 209 16.55 -1.56 -5.93
C ARG A 209 17.81 -1.73 -5.10
N GLU A 210 18.27 -2.96 -5.01
CA GLU A 210 19.55 -3.35 -4.43
C GLU A 210 20.65 -3.36 -5.51
N THR A 211 21.69 -2.56 -5.29
CA THR A 211 22.91 -2.51 -6.11
C THR A 211 24.12 -2.28 -5.22
N GLY A 212 25.17 -3.09 -5.37
CA GLY A 212 26.39 -2.92 -4.57
C GLY A 212 26.19 -3.11 -3.07
N GLY A 213 25.24 -3.98 -2.68
CA GLY A 213 24.89 -4.25 -1.28
C GLY A 213 24.12 -3.11 -0.59
N ARG A 214 23.58 -2.15 -1.35
CA ARG A 214 22.74 -1.07 -0.85
C ARG A 214 21.41 -1.00 -1.59
N THR A 215 20.34 -0.81 -0.83
CA THR A 215 18.98 -0.68 -1.34
C THR A 215 18.59 0.79 -1.42
N LYS A 216 18.08 1.22 -2.57
CA LYS A 216 17.55 2.57 -2.80
C LYS A 216 16.24 2.51 -3.56
N ALA A 217 15.27 3.35 -3.20
CA ALA A 217 14.03 3.44 -3.94
C ALA A 217 14.23 4.17 -5.28
N ILE A 218 13.67 3.60 -6.34
CA ILE A 218 13.64 4.14 -7.70
C ILE A 218 12.20 4.25 -8.18
N VAL A 219 11.96 5.11 -9.17
CA VAL A 219 10.70 5.16 -9.95
C VAL A 219 10.93 4.54 -11.31
N VAL A 220 9.99 3.71 -11.73
CA VAL A 220 9.87 3.14 -13.07
C VAL A 220 8.63 3.76 -13.74
N ASP A 221 8.83 4.47 -14.85
CA ASP A 221 7.75 5.07 -15.64
C ASP A 221 7.26 4.11 -16.73
N LEU A 222 6.12 3.47 -16.49
CA LEU A 222 5.56 2.46 -17.39
C LEU A 222 5.09 3.04 -18.73
N ALA A 223 4.70 4.32 -18.76
CA ALA A 223 4.29 4.97 -20.02
C ALA A 223 5.49 5.32 -20.92
N ARG A 224 6.71 5.25 -20.39
CA ARG A 224 7.96 5.53 -21.10
C ARG A 224 8.83 4.28 -21.29
N GLY A 225 8.20 3.11 -21.37
CA GLY A 225 8.91 1.84 -21.57
C GLY A 225 9.77 1.44 -20.37
N GLY A 226 9.37 1.83 -19.16
CA GLY A 226 10.08 1.51 -17.93
C GLY A 226 11.34 2.35 -17.69
N GLU A 227 11.33 3.62 -18.10
CA GLU A 227 12.40 4.57 -17.77
C GLU A 227 12.60 4.64 -16.25
N VAL A 228 13.85 4.46 -15.81
CA VAL A 228 14.21 4.40 -14.38
C VAL A 228 14.80 5.72 -13.92
N SER A 229 14.29 6.26 -12.82
CA SER A 229 14.85 7.45 -12.15
C SER A 229 15.00 7.23 -10.64
N PRO A 230 15.97 7.87 -9.97
CA PRO A 230 16.08 7.80 -8.51
C PRO A 230 14.85 8.42 -7.83
N LEU A 231 14.37 7.80 -6.76
CA LEU A 231 13.30 8.34 -5.92
C LEU A 231 13.82 8.82 -4.57
N LEU A 232 14.47 7.91 -3.83
CA LEU A 232 14.87 8.14 -2.45
C LEU A 232 16.31 7.68 -2.22
N GLN A 233 17.14 8.61 -1.76
CA GLN A 233 18.51 8.37 -1.34
C GLN A 233 18.84 9.35 -0.20
N ILE A 234 18.62 8.93 1.04
CA ILE A 234 18.75 9.78 2.23
C ILE A 234 20.23 9.98 2.58
N ALA A 235 20.98 8.88 2.69
CA ALA A 235 22.43 8.91 2.89
C ALA A 235 23.14 7.89 1.97
N PRO A 236 24.37 8.14 1.49
CA PRO A 236 25.06 7.23 0.57
C PRO A 236 25.19 5.79 1.08
N GLY A 237 25.46 5.61 2.38
CA GLY A 237 25.66 4.31 3.02
C GLY A 237 24.43 3.70 3.68
N SER A 238 23.26 4.33 3.56
CA SER A 238 22.01 3.80 4.14
C SER A 238 21.30 2.84 3.19
N ASP A 239 20.36 2.08 3.73
CA ASP A 239 19.35 1.36 2.97
C ASP A 239 18.03 2.12 3.04
N ASP A 240 17.50 2.55 1.90
CA ASP A 240 16.30 3.39 1.81
C ASP A 240 15.21 2.66 1.01
N ARG A 241 14.10 2.33 1.67
CA ARG A 241 12.96 1.59 1.10
C ARG A 241 11.69 2.42 1.15
N LEU A 242 10.89 2.38 0.09
CA LEU A 242 9.55 2.97 0.09
C LEU A 242 8.52 1.90 0.49
N LEU A 243 7.85 2.11 1.62
CA LEU A 243 6.92 1.14 2.18
C LEU A 243 5.47 1.37 1.74
N LEU A 244 5.01 2.63 1.75
CA LEU A 244 3.70 3.04 1.25
C LEU A 244 3.76 4.46 0.68
N ALA A 245 2.82 4.76 -0.22
CA ALA A 245 2.58 6.11 -0.71
C ALA A 245 1.07 6.33 -0.87
N ASP A 246 0.62 7.54 -0.59
CA ASP A 246 -0.71 8.01 -0.93
C ASP A 246 -0.61 9.12 -1.98
N PRO A 247 -1.10 8.89 -3.23
CA PRO A 247 -0.98 9.86 -4.31
C PRO A 247 -1.83 11.13 -4.09
N ASP A 248 -2.79 11.10 -3.15
CA ASP A 248 -3.71 12.21 -2.92
C ASP A 248 -3.12 13.30 -2.02
N SER A 249 -2.53 12.86 -0.91
CA SER A 249 -1.85 13.73 0.05
C SER A 249 -0.37 13.93 -0.29
N GLY A 250 0.21 13.04 -1.09
CA GLY A 250 1.65 12.95 -1.31
C GLY A 250 2.41 12.33 -0.14
N LEU A 251 1.73 11.82 0.90
CA LEU A 251 2.39 11.17 2.03
C LEU A 251 3.13 9.92 1.56
N ILE A 252 4.40 9.79 1.96
CA ILE A 252 5.21 8.59 1.78
C ILE A 252 5.70 8.07 3.13
N LEU A 253 5.68 6.74 3.29
CA LEU A 253 6.25 6.02 4.43
C LEU A 253 7.48 5.26 3.97
N ILE A 254 8.55 5.36 4.76
CA ILE A 254 9.90 4.95 4.39
C ILE A 254 10.47 4.06 5.49
N GLY A 255 11.17 3.00 5.12
CA GLY A 255 12.09 2.29 6.00
C GLY A 255 13.51 2.73 5.67
N SER A 256 14.26 3.25 6.66
CA SER A 256 15.65 3.63 6.44
C SER A 256 16.48 3.59 7.72
N ASP A 257 17.74 3.17 7.59
CA ASP A 257 18.74 3.21 8.66
C ASP A 257 19.60 4.50 8.63
N ALA A 258 19.28 5.46 7.76
CA ALA A 258 20.06 6.71 7.63
C ALA A 258 20.14 7.52 8.93
N ALA A 259 19.08 7.47 9.75
CA ALA A 259 19.06 8.15 11.06
C ALA A 259 19.79 7.38 12.16
N SER A 260 20.06 6.09 11.97
CA SER A 260 20.68 5.18 12.95
C SER A 260 21.32 4.00 12.20
N PRO A 261 22.57 4.11 11.72
CA PRO A 261 23.16 3.11 10.82
C PRO A 261 23.07 1.69 11.39
N GLY A 262 22.54 0.77 10.59
CA GLY A 262 22.30 -0.62 10.99
C GLY A 262 21.00 -0.88 11.80
N ASP A 263 20.27 0.16 12.19
CA ASP A 263 18.96 0.06 12.84
C ASP A 263 17.89 0.72 11.94
N GLU A 264 17.11 -0.10 11.26
CA GLU A 264 16.08 0.36 10.32
C GLU A 264 14.96 1.08 11.07
N ARG A 265 14.67 2.33 10.68
CA ARG A 265 13.64 3.16 11.28
C ARG A 265 12.54 3.50 10.29
N LEU A 266 11.30 3.51 10.80
CA LEU A 266 10.18 4.09 10.06
C LEU A 266 10.29 5.62 10.04
N GLY A 267 10.25 6.16 8.84
CA GLY A 267 10.18 7.58 8.57
C GLY A 267 9.03 7.93 7.64
N TRP A 268 8.78 9.22 7.49
CA TRP A 268 7.79 9.74 6.56
C TRP A 268 8.28 11.03 5.89
N GLY A 269 7.72 11.30 4.71
CA GLY A 269 7.98 12.51 3.95
C GLY A 269 6.82 12.85 3.03
N VAL A 270 7.05 13.83 2.15
CA VAL A 270 6.08 14.22 1.11
C VAL A 270 6.74 14.04 -0.24
N LEU A 271 6.09 13.28 -1.13
CA LEU A 271 6.56 13.04 -2.49
C LEU A 271 6.74 14.38 -3.23
N GLY A 272 7.93 14.63 -3.75
CA GLY A 272 8.28 15.90 -4.41
C GLY A 272 8.48 17.10 -3.45
N GLY A 273 8.37 16.89 -2.14
CA GLY A 273 8.68 17.91 -1.14
C GLY A 273 10.17 18.17 -1.01
N THR A 274 10.52 19.38 -0.55
CA THR A 274 11.92 19.79 -0.28
C THR A 274 12.32 19.61 1.18
N LEU A 275 11.36 19.25 2.06
CA LEU A 275 11.62 19.03 3.47
C LEU A 275 12.29 17.66 3.69
N PRO A 276 13.25 17.55 4.63
CA PRO A 276 13.85 16.27 4.98
C PRO A 276 12.84 15.24 5.48
N VAL A 277 13.15 13.97 5.26
CA VAL A 277 12.41 12.84 5.85
C VAL A 277 12.49 12.92 7.37
N ARG A 278 11.36 12.68 8.03
CA ARG A 278 11.26 12.68 9.50
C ARG A 278 11.18 11.26 10.02
N PHE A 279 11.86 10.98 11.13
CA PHE A 279 11.87 9.68 11.81
C PHE A 279 11.30 9.83 13.23
N PRO A 280 9.97 9.75 13.42
CA PRO A 280 9.35 9.90 14.73
C PRO A 280 9.76 8.78 15.70
N ASP A 281 10.16 9.14 16.92
CA ASP A 281 10.52 8.15 17.95
C ASP A 281 9.33 7.30 18.41
N CYS A 282 8.10 7.81 18.28
CA CYS A 282 6.88 7.06 18.65
C CYS A 282 6.60 5.84 17.76
N LEU A 283 7.21 5.76 16.57
CA LEU A 283 7.13 4.59 15.69
C LEU A 283 8.20 3.54 16.01
N ARG A 284 9.13 3.85 16.93
CA ARG A 284 10.14 2.91 17.42
C ARG A 284 9.61 2.21 18.66
N LEU A 285 9.09 1.00 18.46
CA LEU A 285 8.60 0.15 19.55
C LEU A 285 9.66 -0.92 19.85
N PRO A 286 10.26 -0.93 21.06
CA PRO A 286 11.24 -1.94 21.43
C PRO A 286 10.69 -3.36 21.26
N GLU A 287 11.53 -4.27 20.76
CA GLU A 287 11.19 -5.70 20.55
C GLU A 287 10.00 -5.95 19.61
N CYS A 288 9.54 -4.92 18.89
CA CYS A 288 8.41 -5.01 17.98
C CYS A 288 8.83 -4.63 16.55
N THR A 289 8.25 -5.32 15.57
CA THR A 289 8.32 -4.92 14.17
C THR A 289 7.07 -4.12 13.83
N VAL A 290 7.25 -2.91 13.29
CA VAL A 290 6.14 -2.05 12.87
C VAL A 290 6.12 -2.02 11.34
N THR A 291 5.05 -2.52 10.74
CA THR A 291 4.88 -2.56 9.27
C THR A 291 3.65 -1.75 8.87
N PRO A 292 3.81 -0.63 8.13
CA PRO A 292 2.66 0.10 7.62
C PRO A 292 1.97 -0.72 6.52
N PHE A 293 0.63 -0.76 6.54
CA PHE A 293 -0.14 -1.51 5.52
C PHE A 293 -1.24 -0.70 4.82
N ALA A 294 -1.66 0.45 5.35
CA ALA A 294 -2.61 1.32 4.67
C ALA A 294 -2.47 2.79 5.09
N ILE A 295 -2.72 3.71 4.15
CA ILE A 295 -2.81 5.16 4.37
C ILE A 295 -4.23 5.62 4.07
N GLN A 296 -4.76 6.53 4.87
CA GLN A 296 -6.05 7.18 4.66
C GLN A 296 -6.01 8.03 3.39
N PRO A 297 -6.81 7.70 2.36
CA PRO A 297 -6.83 8.47 1.13
C PRO A 297 -7.63 9.78 1.30
N GLY A 298 -7.65 10.59 0.25
CA GLY A 298 -8.50 11.79 0.17
C GLY A 298 -8.08 12.99 1.02
N GLN A 299 -6.91 12.95 1.67
CA GLN A 299 -6.37 14.07 2.45
C GLN A 299 -5.56 15.02 1.57
N VAL A 300 -6.25 15.67 0.63
CA VAL A 300 -5.62 16.51 -0.40
C VAL A 300 -4.73 17.58 0.25
N LEU A 301 -3.44 17.54 -0.08
CA LEU A 301 -2.41 18.50 0.37
C LEU A 301 -2.27 18.63 1.90
N THR A 302 -2.71 17.65 2.68
CA THR A 302 -2.58 17.64 4.15
C THR A 302 -2.04 16.30 4.67
N PRO A 303 -0.84 15.90 4.21
CA PRO A 303 -0.24 14.60 4.56
C PRO A 303 -0.11 14.38 6.07
N GLU A 304 0.04 15.44 6.86
CA GLU A 304 0.12 15.39 8.31
C GLU A 304 -1.15 14.87 9.01
N HIS A 305 -2.30 14.88 8.32
CA HIS A 305 -3.58 14.43 8.86
C HIS A 305 -4.01 13.04 8.38
N CYS A 306 -3.25 12.41 7.48
CA CYS A 306 -3.55 11.06 7.02
C CYS A 306 -3.44 10.06 8.17
N GLY A 307 -4.50 9.28 8.39
CA GLY A 307 -4.41 8.05 9.18
C GLY A 307 -3.47 7.07 8.49
N VAL A 308 -2.56 6.46 9.25
CA VAL A 308 -1.70 5.37 8.81
C VAL A 308 -2.02 4.18 9.70
N ALA A 309 -2.35 3.05 9.08
CA ALA A 309 -2.55 1.80 9.79
C ALA A 309 -1.26 0.97 9.75
N LEU A 310 -0.91 0.44 10.91
CA LEU A 310 0.33 -0.26 11.20
C LEU A 310 -0.01 -1.66 11.72
N ARG A 311 0.66 -2.68 11.21
CA ARG A 311 0.75 -3.97 11.89
C ARG A 311 1.90 -3.87 12.87
N VAL A 312 1.65 -4.19 14.13
CA VAL A 312 2.72 -4.27 15.13
C VAL A 312 2.82 -5.72 15.55
N ASP A 313 3.98 -6.32 15.29
CA ASP A 313 4.31 -7.69 15.65
C ASP A 313 5.28 -7.65 16.84
N GLY A 314 4.87 -8.18 18.00
CA GLY A 314 5.68 -8.21 19.20
C GLY A 314 5.68 -9.59 19.88
N PRO A 315 6.37 -9.74 21.02
CA PRO A 315 6.51 -11.04 21.71
C PRO A 315 5.19 -11.66 22.16
N LEU A 316 4.14 -10.85 22.32
CA LEU A 316 2.81 -11.28 22.78
C LEU A 316 1.81 -11.48 21.63
N GLY A 317 2.28 -11.40 20.38
CA GLY A 317 1.46 -11.53 19.17
C GLY A 317 1.37 -10.24 18.37
N SER A 318 0.43 -10.21 17.42
CA SER A 318 0.24 -9.11 16.48
C SER A 318 -1.02 -8.30 16.78
N TRP A 319 -0.94 -6.98 16.65
CA TRP A 319 -2.09 -6.08 16.81
C TRP A 319 -2.04 -4.90 15.82
N VAL A 320 -3.03 -4.03 15.89
CA VAL A 320 -3.18 -2.90 14.97
C VAL A 320 -2.75 -1.61 15.65
N GLY A 321 -1.84 -0.87 15.03
CA GLY A 321 -1.51 0.51 15.38
C GLY A 321 -2.17 1.48 14.41
N VAL A 322 -2.60 2.64 14.91
CA VAL A 322 -3.02 3.79 14.10
C VAL A 322 -2.15 4.98 14.47
N TRP A 323 -1.63 5.67 13.46
CA TRP A 323 -0.78 6.82 13.65
C TRP A 323 -1.10 7.91 12.62
N ARG A 324 -0.84 9.17 12.96
CA ARG A 324 -0.92 10.29 12.01
C ARG A 324 0.39 11.08 12.06
N PRO A 325 0.90 11.64 10.96
CA PRO A 325 2.17 12.34 11.01
C PRO A 325 2.21 13.60 11.88
N ALA A 326 1.06 14.26 12.11
CA ALA A 326 0.93 15.34 13.08
C ALA A 326 0.98 14.85 14.55
N GLU A 327 0.76 13.57 14.80
CA GLU A 327 0.67 12.98 16.14
C GLU A 327 2.02 12.42 16.59
N ARG A 328 2.30 12.56 17.89
CA ARG A 328 3.53 12.09 18.54
C ARG A 328 3.36 10.74 19.24
N GLN A 329 2.28 10.02 18.97
CA GLN A 329 1.95 8.76 19.62
C GLN A 329 1.27 7.82 18.62
N VAL A 330 1.45 6.51 18.84
CA VAL A 330 0.70 5.48 18.13
C VAL A 330 -0.50 5.11 19.00
N HIS A 331 -1.67 5.02 18.38
CA HIS A 331 -2.90 4.51 19.00
C HIS A 331 -2.99 3.01 18.77
N HIS A 332 -2.92 2.23 19.85
CA HIS A 332 -2.95 0.76 19.78
C HIS A 332 -4.40 0.27 19.87
N LEU A 333 -4.79 -0.58 18.92
CA LEU A 333 -6.10 -1.19 18.81
C LEU A 333 -5.96 -2.72 18.85
N PRO A 334 -6.86 -3.44 19.56
CA PRO A 334 -6.86 -4.90 19.52
C PRO A 334 -7.14 -5.38 18.09
N ALA A 335 -6.39 -6.39 17.64
CA ALA A 335 -6.70 -7.06 16.38
C ALA A 335 -8.03 -7.85 16.52
N PRO A 336 -8.95 -7.73 15.55
CA PRO A 336 -10.11 -8.61 15.48
C PRO A 336 -9.69 -10.09 15.43
N ALA A 337 -10.50 -10.97 16.03
CA ALA A 337 -10.28 -12.40 15.87
C ALA A 337 -10.33 -12.79 14.38
N GLY A 338 -9.37 -13.59 13.93
CA GLY A 338 -9.26 -14.00 12.53
C GLY A 338 -8.80 -12.89 11.58
N TRP A 339 -8.27 -11.75 12.08
CA TRP A 339 -7.74 -10.68 11.24
C TRP A 339 -6.67 -11.21 10.29
N LEU A 340 -6.83 -10.89 9.00
CA LEU A 340 -5.84 -11.18 7.97
C LEU A 340 -4.69 -10.18 8.13
N ALA A 341 -3.73 -10.54 8.99
CA ALA A 341 -2.71 -9.64 9.49
C ALA A 341 -1.92 -8.95 8.37
N GLY A 342 -1.84 -7.63 8.44
CA GLY A 342 -1.21 -6.80 7.40
C GLY A 342 -2.11 -6.47 6.21
N THR A 343 -3.39 -6.86 6.25
CA THR A 343 -4.41 -6.41 5.30
C THR A 343 -5.37 -5.43 5.98
N GLY A 344 -5.66 -4.32 5.31
CA GLY A 344 -6.74 -3.42 5.68
C GLY A 344 -6.85 -2.25 4.72
N LEU A 345 -7.93 -1.49 4.85
CA LEU A 345 -8.26 -0.39 3.96
C LEU A 345 -8.82 0.79 4.74
N TRP A 346 -8.42 1.99 4.35
CA TRP A 346 -9.00 3.21 4.88
C TRP A 346 -10.05 3.75 3.90
N THR A 347 -11.16 4.20 4.46
CA THR A 347 -12.08 5.09 3.75
C THR A 347 -11.55 6.53 3.76
N PRO A 348 -11.92 7.37 2.79
CA PRO A 348 -11.61 8.80 2.82
C PRO A 348 -12.07 9.49 4.10
N GLU A 349 -13.19 9.03 4.68
CA GLU A 349 -13.80 9.55 5.92
C GLU A 349 -13.01 9.19 7.20
N GLY A 350 -12.01 8.31 7.11
CA GLY A 350 -11.18 7.92 8.25
C GLY A 350 -11.75 6.75 9.04
N VAL A 351 -12.55 5.89 8.41
CA VAL A 351 -12.91 4.57 8.93
C VAL A 351 -11.87 3.56 8.43
N LEU A 352 -11.20 2.88 9.37
CA LEU A 352 -10.32 1.76 9.09
C LEU A 352 -11.14 0.48 9.02
N ARG A 353 -10.95 -0.31 7.97
CA ARG A 353 -11.63 -1.58 7.71
C ARG A 353 -10.61 -2.70 7.65
N LEU A 354 -10.82 -3.74 8.44
CA LEU A 354 -9.90 -4.86 8.62
C LEU A 354 -10.57 -6.17 8.16
N PRO A 355 -10.15 -6.74 7.02
CA PRO A 355 -10.62 -8.05 6.59
C PRO A 355 -10.27 -9.13 7.61
N TYR A 356 -11.24 -9.96 7.98
CA TYR A 356 -11.03 -11.06 8.91
C TYR A 356 -11.85 -12.28 8.48
N ALA A 357 -11.36 -13.47 8.85
CA ALA A 357 -12.04 -14.74 8.62
C ALA A 357 -11.95 -15.61 9.87
N THR A 358 -13.08 -16.14 10.32
CA THR A 358 -13.22 -17.11 11.42
C THR A 358 -14.06 -18.29 10.95
N GLU A 359 -14.18 -19.33 11.76
CA GLU A 359 -15.06 -20.47 11.45
C GLU A 359 -16.53 -20.05 11.33
N GLU A 360 -16.97 -19.07 12.14
CA GLU A 360 -18.35 -18.57 12.15
C GLU A 360 -18.60 -17.54 11.04
N VAL A 361 -17.59 -16.70 10.75
CA VAL A 361 -17.66 -15.62 9.76
C VAL A 361 -16.52 -15.80 8.76
N PRO A 362 -16.73 -16.54 7.65
CA PRO A 362 -15.68 -16.86 6.69
C PRO A 362 -15.18 -15.64 5.89
N CYS A 363 -15.98 -14.57 5.85
CA CYS A 363 -15.63 -13.30 5.22
C CYS A 363 -16.26 -12.15 6.01
N GLY A 364 -15.44 -11.40 6.74
CA GLY A 364 -15.87 -10.27 7.55
C GLY A 364 -15.00 -9.05 7.33
N LEU A 365 -15.57 -7.88 7.64
CA LEU A 365 -14.88 -6.60 7.61
C LEU A 365 -15.12 -5.88 8.93
N ALA A 366 -14.11 -5.85 9.79
CA ALA A 366 -14.20 -5.20 11.10
C ALA A 366 -13.86 -3.72 10.98
N GLU A 367 -14.60 -2.88 11.69
CA GLU A 367 -14.36 -1.43 11.76
C GLU A 367 -13.97 -1.06 13.21
N PRO A 368 -12.69 -1.24 13.61
CA PRO A 368 -12.27 -0.91 14.95
C PRO A 368 -12.45 0.59 15.21
N PRO A 369 -12.81 0.99 16.45
CA PRO A 369 -13.03 2.39 16.78
C PRO A 369 -11.71 3.16 16.74
N VAL A 370 -11.48 3.87 15.64
CA VAL A 370 -10.32 4.73 15.47
C VAL A 370 -10.54 6.04 16.25
N PRO A 371 -9.58 6.48 17.09
CA PRO A 371 -9.67 7.76 17.77
C PRO A 371 -9.88 8.93 16.78
N PRO A 372 -10.88 9.80 17.02
CA PRO A 372 -11.15 10.94 16.16
C PRO A 372 -9.94 11.87 16.16
N ARG A 373 -9.80 12.64 15.08
CA ARG A 373 -8.75 13.66 14.99
C ARG A 373 -8.86 14.64 16.15
N PRO A 374 -7.76 14.98 16.85
CA PRO A 374 -7.75 16.08 17.78
C PRO A 374 -8.19 17.35 17.05
N ARG A 375 -9.22 18.04 17.55
CA ARG A 375 -9.60 19.34 17.01
C ARG A 375 -8.50 20.34 17.38
N PRO A 376 -7.99 21.16 16.44
CA PRO A 376 -7.10 22.25 16.80
C PRO A 376 -7.84 23.22 17.73
N GLY A 377 -7.41 23.34 18.99
CA GLY A 377 -7.88 24.42 19.89
C GLY A 377 -8.70 24.04 21.13
N GLY A 378 -8.86 22.76 21.48
CA GLY A 378 -9.54 22.38 22.73
C GLY A 378 -8.64 22.48 23.96
N ALA A 379 -8.25 23.68 24.37
CA ALA A 379 -7.77 23.87 25.74
C ALA A 379 -8.94 23.51 26.68
N ALA A 380 -8.69 22.57 27.59
CA ALA A 380 -9.64 22.23 28.64
C ALA A 380 -9.97 23.50 29.43
N GLU A 381 -11.20 23.99 29.33
CA GLU A 381 -11.73 24.95 30.30
C GLU A 381 -11.89 24.21 31.63
N ASP A 382 -10.84 24.32 32.43
CA ASP A 382 -10.86 24.11 33.87
C ASP A 382 -11.99 24.97 34.46
N THR A 383 -13.13 24.34 34.74
CA THR A 383 -14.27 25.00 35.37
C THR A 383 -14.01 25.12 36.87
N GLY A 384 -13.00 25.91 37.20
CA GLY A 384 -12.79 26.47 38.52
C GLY A 384 -13.39 27.87 38.60
N ALA A 385 -14.66 27.98 39.02
CA ALA A 385 -15.21 29.27 39.44
C ALA A 385 -16.13 29.08 40.64
N GLY A 386 -15.53 29.25 41.82
CA GLY A 386 -16.24 29.50 43.06
C GLY A 386 -16.73 30.94 43.16
N THR A 387 -17.78 31.08 43.99
CA THR A 387 -18.22 32.25 44.77
C THR A 387 -18.85 33.46 44.06
N ALA A 388 -20.18 33.52 44.22
CA ALA A 388 -20.96 34.58 44.91
C ALA A 388 -20.90 36.03 44.41
N GLY A 389 -22.09 36.55 44.07
CA GLY A 389 -22.38 37.97 43.94
C GLY A 389 -23.85 38.23 43.62
N ASP A 390 -24.57 38.72 44.62
CA ASP A 390 -26.01 38.98 44.72
C ASP A 390 -26.48 40.26 43.99
N GLY A 391 -27.81 40.37 43.79
CA GLY A 391 -28.56 41.56 43.36
C GLY A 391 -29.08 41.44 41.92
N GLY A 392 -30.38 41.37 41.61
CA GLY A 392 -31.56 41.95 42.24
C GLY A 392 -32.17 42.98 41.27
N GLY A 393 -33.33 42.71 40.69
CA GLY A 393 -34.05 43.72 39.89
C GLY A 393 -35.11 43.16 38.95
N ALA A 394 -36.38 43.43 39.26
CA ALA A 394 -37.59 42.96 38.59
C ALA A 394 -38.05 43.85 37.40
N GLY A 395 -38.98 43.31 36.61
CA GLY A 395 -39.81 44.01 35.62
C GLY A 395 -39.64 43.41 34.22
N GLY A 396 -40.61 42.79 33.54
CA GLY A 396 -42.05 43.05 33.48
C GLY A 396 -42.37 43.80 32.18
N GLY A 397 -43.11 43.19 31.25
CA GLY A 397 -43.75 43.92 30.15
C GLY A 397 -43.74 43.23 28.78
N ALA A 398 -44.92 42.77 28.37
CA ALA A 398 -45.25 42.26 27.04
C ALA A 398 -45.73 43.36 26.08
N GLY A 399 -45.83 43.02 24.79
CA GLY A 399 -46.56 43.76 23.74
C GLY A 399 -45.59 44.33 22.69
N GLY A 400 -45.69 44.02 21.39
CA GLY A 400 -46.88 43.81 20.57
C GLY A 400 -47.06 45.06 19.70
N GLY A 401 -46.86 44.95 18.38
CA GLY A 401 -47.00 46.10 17.48
C GLY A 401 -46.68 45.78 16.03
N ALA A 402 -47.66 45.19 15.35
CA ALA A 402 -47.73 45.11 13.89
C ALA A 402 -48.35 46.40 13.32
N GLY A 403 -47.95 46.74 12.08
CA GLY A 403 -48.58 47.75 11.22
C GLY A 403 -47.53 48.35 10.30
N GLY A 404 -47.64 48.36 8.97
CA GLY A 404 -48.75 48.05 8.09
C GLY A 404 -48.67 49.00 6.89
N GLY A 405 -48.75 48.45 5.67
CA GLY A 405 -48.96 49.19 4.42
C GLY A 405 -47.66 49.52 3.66
N GLY A 406 -47.50 49.21 2.37
CA GLY A 406 -48.42 48.65 1.40
C GLY A 406 -48.07 49.17 0.00
N ARG A 407 -47.94 48.24 -0.96
CA ARG A 407 -48.13 48.35 -2.42
C ARG A 407 -47.07 49.12 -3.22
N GLU A 408 -46.33 48.53 -4.15
CA GLU A 408 -46.59 47.66 -5.33
C GLU A 408 -46.38 48.45 -6.63
N GLY A 409 -45.40 47.96 -7.40
CA GLY A 409 -45.16 48.15 -8.83
C GLY A 409 -43.97 47.23 -9.18
N ALA A 410 -44.20 46.00 -9.67
CA ALA A 410 -44.24 45.61 -11.09
C ALA A 410 -42.93 46.00 -11.80
N GLU A 411 -42.04 45.12 -12.29
CA GLU A 411 -42.15 43.84 -13.02
C GLU A 411 -40.80 43.04 -12.98
N PRO A 412 -40.71 41.80 -13.54
CA PRO A 412 -39.92 40.71 -12.95
C PRO A 412 -38.66 40.24 -13.71
N GLY A 413 -37.80 39.52 -12.98
CA GLY A 413 -37.34 38.19 -13.40
C GLY A 413 -35.94 38.07 -14.05
N ALA A 414 -34.90 37.96 -13.23
CA ALA A 414 -33.65 37.28 -13.62
C ALA A 414 -33.38 36.16 -12.61
N ALA A 415 -33.71 34.93 -13.01
CA ALA A 415 -33.57 33.72 -12.22
C ALA A 415 -32.14 33.15 -12.31
N ALA A 416 -31.67 32.65 -11.17
CA ALA A 416 -30.50 31.82 -11.01
C ALA A 416 -30.57 30.54 -11.88
N PRO A 417 -29.44 29.94 -12.28
CA PRO A 417 -29.44 28.69 -13.04
C PRO A 417 -29.95 27.53 -12.18
N ALA A 418 -31.00 26.88 -12.67
CA ALA A 418 -31.67 25.75 -12.05
C ALA A 418 -31.02 24.41 -12.40
N VAL A 419 -30.99 23.58 -11.37
CA VAL A 419 -30.73 22.14 -11.26
C VAL A 419 -31.26 21.31 -12.46
N CYS A 420 -30.39 20.55 -13.12
CA CYS A 420 -30.80 19.55 -14.11
C CYS A 420 -31.34 18.30 -13.41
N ARG A 421 -32.65 18.02 -13.59
CA ARG A 421 -33.26 16.71 -13.30
C ARG A 421 -33.29 15.84 -14.58
N PRO A 422 -33.21 14.50 -14.47
CA PRO A 422 -33.09 13.60 -15.62
C PRO A 422 -34.43 13.39 -16.36
N VAL A 423 -34.38 13.25 -17.69
CA VAL A 423 -35.56 13.01 -18.55
C VAL A 423 -35.64 11.51 -18.93
N PRO A 424 -36.84 10.88 -18.98
CA PRO A 424 -37.02 9.46 -19.26
C PRO A 424 -36.63 9.01 -20.69
N LEU A 425 -36.13 7.78 -20.78
CA LEU A 425 -35.53 7.08 -21.94
C LEU A 425 -36.37 6.88 -23.23
N GLN A 426 -37.55 7.50 -23.36
CA GLN A 426 -38.45 7.30 -24.52
C GLN A 426 -38.36 8.41 -25.58
N GLN A 427 -37.40 9.34 -25.50
CA GLN A 427 -37.24 10.43 -26.48
C GLN A 427 -35.80 10.64 -27.01
N ALA A 428 -34.98 9.58 -27.05
CA ALA A 428 -33.68 9.67 -27.72
C ALA A 428 -33.85 9.53 -29.26
N PRO A 429 -33.35 10.46 -30.09
CA PRO A 429 -33.46 10.37 -31.54
C PRO A 429 -32.54 9.27 -32.11
N LEU A 430 -33.15 8.30 -32.81
CA LEU A 430 -32.50 7.21 -33.53
C LEU A 430 -32.25 7.60 -35.01
N THR A 431 -31.08 8.14 -35.34
CA THR A 431 -30.54 8.20 -36.73
C THR A 431 -29.03 8.43 -36.65
N GLY A 432 -28.12 7.72 -37.34
CA GLY A 432 -28.33 6.71 -38.37
C GLY A 432 -27.05 5.89 -38.62
N ARG A 433 -27.28 4.62 -38.97
CA ARG A 433 -26.36 3.82 -39.78
C ARG A 433 -26.83 3.95 -41.22
N THR A 434 -25.93 4.27 -42.13
CA THR A 434 -26.09 3.92 -43.55
C THR A 434 -24.83 3.23 -44.03
N THR A 435 -25.03 1.98 -44.40
CA THR A 435 -24.19 1.14 -45.25
C THR A 435 -24.26 1.60 -46.71
N SER A 436 -23.18 1.33 -47.45
CA SER A 436 -23.05 1.06 -48.90
C SER A 436 -21.78 1.79 -49.40
N ARG A 437 -20.86 1.19 -50.16
CA ARG A 437 -20.87 0.00 -51.01
C ARG A 437 -19.45 -0.58 -51.10
#